data_AF-A0AAJ2BA75-F1
#
_entry.id   AF-A0AAJ2BA75-F1
#
_cell.length_a   1.000
_cell.length_b   1.000
_cell.length_c   1.000
_cell.angle_alpha   90.00
_cell.angle_beta   90.00
_cell.angle_gamma   90.00
#
_symmetry.space_group_name_H-M   'P 1'
#
loop_
_entity.id
_entity.type
_entity.pdbx_description
1 polymer ?
#
loop_
_entity_poly.entity_id
_entity_poly.type
_entity_poly.pdbx_seq_one_letter_code
_entity_poly.pdbx_strand_id
1 'polypeptide(L)' 'MQRLDKEELDTAEVKPILSVMEFCRRYRLDESEEKRLRKLFGDFASRHELLMNAQRKPVFR' A
#
# COMPACT_ATOMS: atom_id res chain seq x y z
N MET A 1 31.78 30.71 -0.89
CA MET A 1 31.40 29.37 -0.40
C MET A 1 29.93 29.18 -0.68
N GLN A 2 29.58 28.24 -1.54
CA GLN A 2 28.17 27.89 -1.79
C GLN A 2 27.63 27.18 -0.53
N ARG A 3 26.57 27.74 0.05
CA ARG A 3 25.80 27.07 1.09
C ARG A 3 24.95 26.05 0.36
N LEU A 4 25.16 24.77 0.64
CA LEU A 4 24.32 23.73 0.09
C LEU A 4 23.00 23.79 0.87
N ASP A 5 21.98 24.38 0.28
CA ASP A 5 20.62 24.43 0.81
C ASP A 5 20.10 22.98 0.90
N LYS A 6 19.99 22.47 2.12
CA LYS A 6 19.48 21.13 2.43
C LYS A 6 17.94 21.09 2.34
N GLU A 7 17.35 21.72 1.34
CA GLU A 7 15.88 21.88 1.23
C GLU A 7 15.30 21.21 -0.03
N GLU A 8 16.04 20.32 -0.70
CA GLU A 8 15.54 19.58 -1.87
C GLU A 8 15.54 18.05 -1.69
N LEU A 9 15.42 17.56 -0.45
CA LEU A 9 15.26 16.13 -0.17
C LEU A 9 13.94 15.81 0.56
N ASP A 10 12.99 16.74 0.62
CA ASP A 10 11.74 16.61 1.39
C ASP A 10 10.47 16.46 0.52
N THR A 11 10.60 16.03 -0.74
CA THR A 11 9.43 15.80 -1.63
C THR A 11 9.48 14.50 -2.41
N ALA A 12 10.34 13.57 -2.03
CA ALA A 12 10.05 12.16 -2.27
C ALA A 12 9.34 11.65 -1.01
N GLU A 13 8.01 11.84 -0.91
CA GLU A 13 7.22 11.11 0.07
C GLU A 13 7.60 9.64 -0.05
N VAL A 14 8.41 9.14 0.90
CA VAL A 14 8.77 7.74 0.97
C VAL A 14 7.48 7.03 1.36
N LYS A 15 6.67 6.70 0.35
CA LYS A 15 5.39 6.05 0.55
C LYS A 15 5.70 4.76 1.29
N PRO A 16 5.21 4.59 2.53
CA PRO A 16 5.52 3.41 3.32
C PRO A 16 4.98 2.21 2.55
N ILE A 17 5.92 1.40 2.05
CA ILE A 17 5.63 0.16 1.35
C ILE A 17 5.13 -0.82 2.41
N LEU A 18 3.94 -1.36 2.19
CA LEU A 18 3.29 -2.33 3.07
C LEU A 18 3.33 -3.71 2.42
N SER A 19 3.54 -4.73 3.24
CA SER A 19 3.30 -6.10 2.79
C SER A 19 1.80 -6.29 2.53
N VAL A 20 1.47 -6.81 1.34
CA VAL A 20 0.09 -7.08 0.94
C VAL A 20 -0.59 -8.04 1.91
N MET A 21 0.14 -9.04 2.40
CA MET A 21 -0.35 -10.00 3.40
C MET A 21 -0.72 -9.33 4.73
N GLU A 22 0.17 -8.49 5.26
CA GLU A 22 -0.09 -7.78 6.52
C GLU A 22 -1.25 -6.77 6.36
N PHE A 23 -1.37 -6.15 5.19
CA PHE A 23 -2.52 -5.32 4.86
C PHE A 23 -3.82 -6.14 4.84
N CYS A 24 -3.86 -7.27 4.14
CA CYS A 24 -5.04 -8.12 4.06
C CYS A 24 -5.49 -8.61 5.45
N ARG A 25 -4.53 -8.99 6.30
CA ARG A 25 -4.79 -9.35 7.71
C ARG A 25 -5.39 -8.21 8.52
N ARG A 26 -4.82 -7.01 8.44
CA ARG A 26 -5.33 -5.83 9.17
C ARG A 26 -6.71 -5.39 8.72
N TYR A 27 -6.97 -5.46 7.41
CA TYR A 27 -8.24 -5.03 6.81
C TYR A 27 -9.29 -6.16 6.72
N ARG A 28 -8.97 -7.36 7.25
CA ARG A 28 -9.84 -8.55 7.23
C ARG A 28 -10.34 -8.87 5.82
N LEU A 29 -9.43 -8.80 4.86
CA LEU A 29 -9.71 -9.17 3.47
C LEU A 29 -9.65 -10.70 3.33
N ASP A 30 -10.50 -11.23 2.47
CA ASP A 30 -10.50 -12.66 2.15
C ASP A 30 -9.22 -13.05 1.40
N GLU A 31 -8.82 -14.32 1.50
CA GLU A 31 -7.67 -14.87 0.75
C GLU A 31 -7.79 -14.67 -0.77
N SER A 32 -9.02 -14.62 -1.30
CA SER A 32 -9.25 -14.32 -2.72
C SER A 32 -8.76 -12.91 -3.08
N GLU A 33 -9.02 -11.94 -2.18
CA GLU A 33 -8.61 -10.55 -2.38
C GLU A 33 -7.11 -10.38 -2.13
N GLU A 34 -6.53 -11.11 -1.17
CA GLU A 34 -5.09 -11.15 -0.96
C GLU A 34 -4.34 -11.66 -2.20
N LYS A 35 -4.82 -12.76 -2.80
CA LYS A 35 -4.25 -13.28 -4.06
C LYS A 35 -4.39 -12.29 -5.21
N ARG A 36 -5.51 -11.56 -5.27
CA ARG A 36 -5.75 -10.53 -6.29
C ARG A 36 -4.81 -9.35 -6.12
N LEU A 37 -4.70 -8.81 -4.91
CA LEU A 37 -3.79 -7.70 -4.59
C LEU A 37 -2.32 -8.10 -4.83
N ARG A 38 -1.93 -9.32 -4.45
CA ARG A 38 -0.59 -9.85 -4.77
C ARG A 38 -0.34 -9.98 -6.27
N LYS A 39 -1.35 -10.36 -7.05
CA LYS A 39 -1.22 -10.45 -8.51
C LYS A 39 -1.09 -9.06 -9.16
N LEU A 40 -1.71 -8.04 -8.58
CA LEU A 40 -1.67 -6.67 -9.10
C LEU A 40 -0.38 -5.93 -8.72
N PHE A 41 0.08 -6.07 -7.47
CA PHE A 41 1.18 -5.26 -6.94
C PHE A 41 2.42 -6.07 -6.55
N GLY A 42 2.34 -7.40 -6.43
CA GLY A 42 3.37 -8.24 -5.85
C GLY A 42 3.24 -8.38 -4.33
N ASP A 43 4.33 -8.73 -3.64
CA ASP A 43 4.32 -8.93 -2.18
C ASP A 43 4.22 -7.63 -1.38
N PHE A 44 4.51 -6.50 -2.03
CA PHE A 44 4.67 -5.20 -1.41
C PHE A 44 4.02 -4.12 -2.27
N ALA A 45 3.26 -3.22 -1.65
CA ALA A 45 2.60 -2.11 -2.35
C ALA A 45 2.43 -0.90 -1.42
N SER A 46 2.18 0.29 -1.97
CA SER A 46 1.89 1.44 -1.14
C SER A 46 0.51 1.31 -0.49
N ARG A 47 0.34 1.90 0.70
CA ARG A 47 -0.96 1.96 1.38
C ARG A 47 -2.07 2.51 0.48
N HIS A 48 -1.76 3.55 -0.29
CA HIS A 48 -2.74 4.22 -1.14
C HIS A 48 -3.24 3.29 -2.24
N GLU A 49 -2.34 2.58 -2.93
CA GLU A 49 -2.70 1.61 -3.96
C GLU A 49 -3.57 0.47 -3.42
N LEU A 50 -3.20 -0.06 -2.25
CA LEU A 50 -3.96 -1.12 -1.59
C LEU A 50 -5.36 -0.64 -1.20
N LEU A 51 -5.49 0.56 -0.62
CA LEU A 51 -6.80 1.12 -0.27
C LEU A 51 -7.68 1.38 -1.49
N MET A 52 -7.09 1.83 -2.61
CA MET A 52 -7.82 2.11 -3.84
C MET A 52 -8.31 0.85 -4.56
N ASN A 53 -7.61 -0.27 -4.37
CA ASN A 53 -7.89 -1.51 -5.12
C ASN A 53 -8.51 -2.62 -4.27
N ALA A 54 -8.36 -2.56 -2.95
CA ALA A 54 -8.93 -3.53 -2.04
C ALA A 54 -10.45 -3.44 -2.05
N GLN A 55 -11.09 -4.55 -2.37
CA GLN A 55 -12.53 -4.69 -2.29
C GLN A 55 -12.90 -5.60 -1.13
N ARG A 56 -13.74 -5.10 -0.23
CA ARG A 56 -14.38 -5.94 0.78
C ARG A 56 -15.65 -6.50 0.17
N LYS A 57 -15.82 -7.82 0.20
CA LYS A 57 -17.10 -8.43 -0.22
C LYS A 57 -18.23 -7.86 0.65
N PRO A 58 -19.33 -7.38 0.05
CA PRO A 58 -20.49 -6.96 0.81
C PRO A 58 -21.02 -8.17 1.57
N VAL A 59 -21.11 -8.03 2.89
CA VAL A 59 -21.78 -9.02 3.74
C VAL A 59 -23.26 -8.67 3.67
N PHE A 60 -23.98 -9.28 2.73
CA PHE A 60 -25.44 -9.21 2.74
C PHE A 60 -25.92 -9.99 3.96
N ARG A 61 -26.48 -9.28 4.94
CA ARG A 61 -27.10 -9.84 6.15
C ARG A 61 -28.61 -9.87 5.97
#